data_AF-A0A7U4QMJ6-F1
#
_entry.id   AF-A0A7U4QMJ6-F1
#
_cell.length_a   1.000
_cell.length_b   1.000
_cell.length_c   1.000
_cell.angle_alpha   90.00
_cell.angle_beta   90.00
_cell.angle_gamma   90.00
#
_symmetry.space_group_name_H-M   'P 1'
#
loop_
_entity.id
_entity.type
_entity.pdbx_description
1 polymer ?
#
loop_
_entity_poly.entity_id
_entity_poly.type
_entity_poly.pdbx_seq_one_letter_code
_entity_poly.pdbx_strand_id
1 'polypeptide(L)' 'MWLLKKLAPDFKTIADFRKDNKEAIKKVGRDFILLCKKLDLFSGELVAIDGSKFKAVNSKKRNFNQQ' A
#
# COMPACT_ATOMS: atom_id res chain seq x y z
N MET A 1 4.53 4.28 -12.66
CA MET A 1 5.17 4.58 -11.35
C MET A 1 6.60 5.04 -11.59
N TRP A 2 7.06 6.12 -10.94
CA TRP A 2 8.44 6.67 -11.09
C TRP A 2 9.52 5.58 -11.03
N LEU A 3 9.43 4.70 -10.03
CA LEU A 3 10.51 3.77 -9.68
C LEU A 3 10.67 2.61 -10.67
N LEU A 4 9.69 2.41 -11.55
CA LEU A 4 9.68 1.29 -12.50
C LEU A 4 10.36 1.61 -13.84
N LYS A 5 11.03 2.77 -13.98
CA LYS A 5 11.77 3.17 -15.20
C LYS A 5 10.97 2.94 -16.50
N LYS A 6 9.78 3.54 -16.59
CA LYS A 6 8.80 3.42 -17.70
C LYS A 6 8.11 2.05 -17.86
N LEU A 7 8.43 1.04 -17.05
CA LEU A 7 7.64 -0.19 -17.02
C LEU A 7 6.22 0.13 -16.54
N ALA A 8 5.23 -0.37 -17.29
CA ALA A 8 3.80 -0.22 -17.03
C ALA A 8 3.16 -1.61 -16.90
N PRO A 9 3.44 -2.35 -15.82
CA PRO A 9 2.84 -3.67 -15.62
C PRO A 9 1.34 -3.53 -15.39
N ASP A 10 0.57 -4.46 -15.94
CA ASP A 10 -0.88 -4.49 -15.74
C ASP A 10 -1.25 -4.94 -14.32
N PHE A 11 -2.55 -4.89 -14.00
CA PHE A 11 -3.04 -5.23 -12.66
C PHE A 11 -2.69 -6.68 -12.27
N LYS A 12 -2.69 -7.60 -13.25
CA LYS A 12 -2.46 -9.03 -13.01
C LYS A 12 -0.99 -9.28 -12.69
N THR A 13 -0.09 -8.69 -13.47
CA THR A 13 1.35 -8.75 -13.25
C THR A 13 1.72 -8.23 -11.86
N ILE A 14 1.13 -7.10 -11.43
CA ILE A 14 1.36 -6.56 -10.07
C ILE A 14 0.80 -7.50 -9.00
N ALA A 15 -0.38 -8.07 -9.22
CA ALA A 15 -1.01 -8.99 -8.28
C ALA A 15 -0.19 -10.27 -8.09
N ASP A 16 0.26 -10.88 -9.19
CA ASP A 16 1.07 -12.10 -9.18
C ASP A 16 2.44 -11.83 -8.53
N PHE A 17 3.11 -10.73 -8.88
CA PHE A 17 4.36 -10.32 -8.21
C PHE A 17 4.19 -10.21 -6.69
N ARG A 18 3.11 -9.58 -6.21
CA ARG A 18 2.82 -9.45 -4.77
C ARG A 18 2.54 -10.79 -4.11
N LYS A 19 1.82 -11.67 -4.80
CA LYS A 19 1.47 -13.01 -4.31
C LYS A 19 2.74 -13.83 -4.10
N ASP A 20 3.63 -13.83 -5.09
CA ASP A 20 4.83 -14.67 -5.10
C ASP A 20 5.93 -14.13 -4.18
N ASN A 21 5.94 -12.82 -3.90
CA ASN A 21 6.99 -12.15 -3.12
C ASN A 21 6.54 -11.63 -1.75
N LYS A 22 5.44 -12.18 -1.19
CA LYS A 22 4.80 -11.67 0.04
C LYS A 22 5.78 -11.49 1.22
N GLU A 23 6.66 -12.46 1.46
CA GLU A 23 7.61 -12.39 2.58
C GLU A 23 8.74 -11.38 2.35
N ALA A 24 9.21 -11.23 1.11
CA ALA A 24 10.19 -10.19 0.76
C ALA A 24 9.60 -8.79 0.92
N ILE A 25 8.36 -8.58 0.48
CA ILE A 25 7.66 -7.29 0.64
C ILE A 25 7.52 -6.92 2.13
N LYS A 26 7.18 -7.88 2.99
CA LYS A 26 7.15 -7.63 4.45
C LYS A 26 8.51 -7.24 5.00
N LYS A 27 9.58 -7.92 4.58
CA LYS A 27 10.96 -7.63 5.03
C LYS A 27 11.39 -6.22 4.60
N VAL A 28 11.23 -5.88 3.32
CA VAL A 28 11.55 -4.54 2.80
C VAL A 28 10.72 -3.46 3.50
N GLY A 29 9.45 -3.72 3.80
CA GLY A 29 8.62 -2.80 4.59
C GLY A 29 9.17 -2.52 5.99
N ARG A 30 9.69 -3.55 6.69
CA ARG A 30 10.34 -3.37 7.99
C ARG A 30 11.65 -2.58 7.86
N ASP A 31 12.48 -2.91 6.88
CA ASP A 31 13.76 -2.22 6.65
C ASP A 31 13.54 -0.75 6.29
N PHE A 32 12.49 -0.46 5.51
CA PHE A 32 12.07 0.89 5.19
C PHE A 32 11.64 1.68 6.44
N ILE A 33 10.86 1.08 7.34
CA ILE A 33 10.49 1.72 8.62
C ILE A 33 11.75 1.99 9.46
N LEU A 34 12.67 1.03 9.55
CA LEU A 34 13.93 1.23 10.26
C LEU A 34 14.78 2.34 9.64
N LEU A 35 14.82 2.43 8.31
CA LEU A 35 15.50 3.51 7.60
C LEU A 35 14.89 4.87 7.93
N CYS A 36 13.57 5.01 7.84
CA CYS A 36 12.88 6.25 8.20
C CYS A 36 13.12 6.66 9.66
N LYS A 37 13.19 5.69 10.59
CA LYS A 37 13.57 5.94 11.99
C LYS A 37 15.01 6.44 12.12
N LYS A 38 15.96 5.87 11.37
CA LYS A 38 17.37 6.31 11.36
C LYS A 38 17.55 7.72 10.77
N LEU A 39 16.70 8.08 9.81
CA LEU A 39 16.72 9.39 9.16
C LEU A 39 15.90 10.45 9.91
N ASP A 40 15.38 10.12 11.10
CA ASP A 40 14.52 10.99 11.91
C ASP A 40 13.28 11.52 11.14
N LEU A 41 12.80 10.72 10.17
CA LEU A 41 11.61 11.06 9.36
C LEU A 41 10.30 10.74 10.09
N PHE A 42 10.38 10.10 11.26
CA PHE A 42 9.26 9.88 12.16
C PHE A 42 9.46 10.74 13.40
N SER A 43 8.74 11.87 13.49
CA SER A 43 8.64 12.63 14.74
C SER A 43 7.76 11.85 15.72
N GLY A 44 8.32 11.50 16.87
CA GLY A 44 7.65 10.69 17.88
C GLY A 44 6.51 11.40 18.58
N GLU A 45 5.28 11.06 18.20
CA GLU A 45 4.23 10.83 19.18
C GLU A 45 3.73 9.40 18.95
N LEU A 46 3.43 8.68 20.03
CA LEU A 46 2.93 7.31 19.96
C LEU A 46 1.53 7.34 19.31
N VAL A 47 1.45 7.32 17.97
CA VAL A 47 0.17 7.30 17.27
C VAL A 47 -0.41 5.89 17.40
N ALA A 48 -1.37 5.73 18.31
CA ALA A 48 -2.22 4.55 18.33
C ALA A 48 -3.07 4.54 17.05
N ILE A 49 -2.71 3.67 16.10
CA ILE A 49 -3.49 3.48 14.87
C ILE A 49 -4.53 2.41 15.15
N ASP A 50 -5.76 2.81 15.50
CA ASP A 50 -6.92 1.92 15.46
C ASP A 50 -7.37 1.78 14.01
N GLY A 51 -6.99 0.67 13.38
CA GLY A 51 -7.24 0.43 11.95
C GLY A 51 -8.67 -0.03 11.69
N SER A 52 -9.52 0.86 11.17
CA SER A 52 -10.83 0.46 10.63
C SER A 52 -10.72 0.01 9.18
N LYS A 53 -11.10 -1.24 8.87
CA LYS A 53 -11.17 -1.75 7.48
C LYS A 53 -12.56 -1.49 6.88
N PHE A 54 -12.67 -0.47 6.04
CA PHE A 54 -13.90 -0.21 5.28
C PHE A 54 -13.82 -0.87 3.90
N LYS A 55 -14.83 -1.68 3.56
CA LYS A 55 -15.01 -2.22 2.21
C LYS A 55 -15.90 -1.26 1.44
N ALA A 56 -15.37 -0.64 0.38
CA ALA A 56 -16.20 0.12 -0.55
C ALA A 56 -17.19 -0.85 -1.24
N VAL A 57 -18.50 -0.64 -1.04
CA VAL A 57 -19.55 -1.41 -1.70
C VAL A 57 -20.07 -0.61 -2.89
N ASN A 58 -19.42 -0.79 -4.04
CA ASN A 58 -19.81 -0.14 -5.29
C ASN A 58 -20.62 -1.08 -6.20
N SER A 59 -21.69 -1.68 -5.69
CA SER A 59 -22.61 -2.43 -6.56
C SER A 59 -23.37 -1.44 -7.46
N LYS A 60 -23.73 -1.84 -8.69
CA LYS A 60 -24.47 -0.98 -9.63
C LYS A 60 -25.74 -0.35 -9.02
N LYS A 61 -26.38 -1.05 -8.07
CA LYS A 61 -27.58 -0.59 -7.33
C LYS A 61 -27.30 0.46 -6.25
N ARG A 62 -26.03 0.64 -5.83
CA ARG A 62 -25.61 1.57 -4.77
C ARG A 62 -24.51 2.53 -5.23
N ASN A 63 -24.33 2.67 -6.55
CA ASN A 63 -23.43 3.64 -7.14
C ASN A 63 -24.10 5.01 -7.12
N PHE A 64 -23.49 5.98 -6.44
CA PHE A 64 -23.92 7.38 -6.52
C PHE A 64 -23.38 7.99 -7.81
N ASN A 65 -24.28 8.36 -8.71
CA ASN A 65 -23.99 9.25 -9.83
C ASN A 65 -24.68 10.59 -9.58
N GLN A 66 -23.94 11.68 -9.75
CA GLN A 66 -24.54 13.01 -9.87
C GLN A 66 -25.20 13.07 -11.25
N GLN A 67 -26.52 13.23 -11.30
CA GLN A 67 -27.22 13.63 -12.53
C GLN A 67 -26.99 15.12 -12.78
#